data_AF-A0A376VXJ4-F1
#
_entry.id   AF-A0A376VXJ4-F1
#
_cell.length_a   1.000
_cell.length_b   1.000
_cell.length_c   1.000
_cell.angle_alpha   90.00
_cell.angle_beta   90.00
_cell.angle_gamma   90.00
#
_symmetry.space_group_name_H-M   'P 1'
#
loop_
_entity.id
_entity.type
_entity.pdbx_description
1 polymer ?
#
loop_
_entity_poly.entity_id
_entity_poly.type
_entity_poly.pdbx_seq_one_letter_code
_entity_poly.pdbx_strand_id
1 'polypeptide(L)'
;MTDNIKLGAGGIREIEFIVQVFQLIRGGREPSLQSRSLLPTLSAIAALHLLSENDAEQLRVAYLFLRRLETCCKALTTNKPRRFLLMSLTVRGWRGRWTLLTGRN
;
A
#
# COMPACT_ATOMS: atom_id res chain seq x y z
N MET A 1 -1.84 -22.93 -17.83
CA MET A 1 -2.41 -22.83 -16.46
C MET A 1 -1.50 -21.93 -15.65
N THR A 2 -1.78 -20.63 -15.59
CA THR A 2 -0.91 -19.69 -14.85
C THR A 2 -1.70 -18.49 -14.33
N ASP A 3 -2.68 -18.79 -13.47
CA ASP A 3 -3.44 -17.79 -12.70
C ASP A 3 -2.62 -17.28 -11.51
N ASN A 4 -1.60 -16.48 -11.81
CA ASN A 4 -0.87 -15.70 -10.82
C ASN A 4 -1.45 -14.29 -10.77
N ILE A 5 -2.56 -14.08 -10.06
CA ILE A 5 -3.25 -12.78 -9.91
C ILE A 5 -2.32 -11.68 -9.32
N LYS A 6 -1.14 -12.05 -8.79
CA LYS A 6 -0.14 -11.13 -8.25
C LYS A 6 1.18 -11.04 -9.05
N LEU A 7 1.39 -11.86 -10.08
CA LEU A 7 2.65 -11.90 -10.86
C LEU A 7 2.48 -12.21 -12.37
N GLY A 8 1.28 -12.56 -12.83
CA GLY A 8 0.96 -12.73 -14.26
C GLY A 8 0.57 -11.40 -14.89
N ALA A 9 0.80 -11.27 -16.20
CA ALA A 9 0.37 -10.13 -17.01
C ALA A 9 -1.08 -9.72 -16.64
N GLY A 10 -1.26 -8.50 -16.10
CA GLY A 10 -2.53 -7.97 -15.58
C GLY A 10 -2.58 -7.71 -14.06
N GLY A 11 -1.45 -7.82 -13.34
CA GLY A 11 -1.40 -7.60 -11.89
C GLY A 11 -1.33 -6.11 -11.46
N ILE A 12 -1.57 -5.84 -10.16
CA ILE A 12 -1.57 -4.46 -9.62
C ILE A 12 -0.25 -3.71 -9.85
N ARG A 13 0.88 -4.45 -9.83
CA ARG A 13 2.22 -3.92 -10.07
C ARG A 13 2.43 -3.43 -11.50
N GLU A 14 1.76 -4.05 -12.48
CA GLU A 14 1.90 -3.65 -13.88
C GLU A 14 1.19 -2.30 -14.11
N ILE A 15 0.02 -2.11 -13.50
CA ILE A 15 -0.69 -0.83 -13.51
C ILE A 15 0.15 0.25 -12.82
N GLU A 16 0.77 -0.06 -11.68
CA GLU A 16 1.72 0.84 -11.00
C GLU A 16 2.91 1.18 -11.87
N PHE A 17 3.48 0.20 -12.56
CA PHE A 17 4.62 0.39 -13.45
C PHE A 17 4.28 1.29 -14.64
N ILE A 18 3.14 1.06 -15.32
CA ILE A 18 2.67 1.90 -16.43
C ILE A 18 2.55 3.36 -15.98
N VAL A 19 1.89 3.60 -14.85
CA VAL A 19 1.73 4.95 -14.30
C VAL A 19 3.08 5.57 -13.97
N GLN A 20 3.99 4.82 -13.33
CA GLN A 20 5.33 5.31 -12.99
C GLN A 20 6.17 5.66 -14.24
N VAL A 21 6.04 4.93 -15.34
CA VAL A 21 6.70 5.27 -16.60
C VAL A 21 6.25 6.64 -17.10
N PHE A 22 4.95 6.97 -17.03
CA PHE A 22 4.47 8.32 -17.37
C PHE A 22 5.04 9.40 -16.44
N GLN A 23 5.18 9.10 -15.15
CA GLN A 23 5.81 10.02 -14.20
C GLN A 23 7.30 10.24 -14.52
N LEU A 24 8.03 9.22 -14.97
CA LEU A 24 9.43 9.36 -15.36
C LEU A 24 9.60 10.17 -16.65
N ILE A 25 8.72 9.97 -17.63
CA ILE A 25 8.80 10.65 -18.93
C ILE A 25 8.34 12.11 -18.83
N ARG A 26 7.25 12.39 -18.10
CA ARG A 26 6.61 13.71 -18.08
C ARG A 26 6.56 14.39 -16.71
N GLY A 27 6.85 13.70 -15.63
CA GLY A 27 6.76 14.25 -14.26
C GLY A 27 7.74 15.39 -13.98
N GLY A 28 8.81 15.54 -14.77
CA GLY A 28 9.70 16.71 -14.67
C GLY A 28 9.07 18.02 -15.17
N ARG A 29 8.11 17.95 -16.09
CA ARG A 29 7.42 19.11 -16.68
C ARG A 29 6.00 19.29 -16.17
N GLU A 30 5.36 18.21 -15.73
CA GLU A 30 3.97 18.19 -15.27
C GLU A 30 3.93 17.88 -13.76
N PRO A 31 3.76 18.89 -12.89
CA PRO A 31 3.66 18.69 -11.45
C PRO A 31 2.49 17.79 -11.04
N SER A 32 1.42 17.79 -11.84
CA SER A 32 0.25 16.92 -11.65
C SER A 32 0.59 15.43 -11.70
N LEU A 33 1.67 15.06 -12.41
CA LEU A 33 2.18 13.71 -12.50
C LEU A 33 3.16 13.35 -11.37
N GLN A 34 3.49 14.25 -10.45
CA GLN A 34 4.42 13.94 -9.34
C GLN A 34 3.71 13.35 -8.10
N SER A 35 2.41 13.12 -8.17
CA SER A 35 1.65 12.55 -7.07
C SER A 35 2.12 11.14 -6.71
N ARG A 36 2.21 10.84 -5.41
CA ARG A 36 2.54 9.48 -4.91
C ARG A 36 1.39 8.50 -5.05
N SER A 37 0.16 9.00 -5.26
CA SER A 37 -1.03 8.15 -5.34
C SER A 37 -1.35 7.82 -6.79
N LEU A 38 -1.58 6.54 -7.09
CA LEU A 38 -1.82 6.07 -8.46
C LEU A 38 -3.06 6.70 -9.10
N LEU A 39 -4.19 6.73 -8.38
CA LEU A 39 -5.47 7.24 -8.90
C LEU A 39 -5.41 8.70 -9.38
N PRO A 40 -4.91 9.68 -8.59
CA PRO A 40 -4.80 11.05 -9.07
C PRO A 40 -3.79 11.19 -10.21
N THR A 41 -2.69 10.42 -10.22
CA THR A 41 -1.76 10.42 -11.35
C THR A 41 -2.45 9.88 -12.62
N LEU A 42 -3.26 8.83 -12.51
CA LEU A 42 -4.01 8.28 -13.64
C LEU A 42 -5.04 9.28 -14.19
N SER A 43 -5.74 10.01 -13.31
CA SER A 43 -6.62 11.11 -13.73
C SER A 43 -5.86 12.24 -14.43
N ALA A 44 -4.66 12.58 -13.95
CA ALA A 44 -3.81 13.58 -14.61
C ALA A 44 -3.30 13.09 -15.97
N ILE A 45 -2.95 11.81 -16.11
CA ILE A 45 -2.56 11.19 -17.39
C ILE A 45 -3.71 11.29 -18.41
N ALA A 46 -4.96 11.04 -17.99
CA ALA A 46 -6.13 11.19 -18.84
C ALA A 46 -6.38 12.66 -19.23
N ALA A 47 -6.29 13.59 -18.26
CA ALA A 47 -6.47 15.02 -18.50
C ALA A 47 -5.40 15.61 -19.43
N LEU A 48 -4.20 15.03 -19.46
CA LEU A 48 -3.11 15.40 -20.37
C LEU A 48 -3.19 14.67 -21.73
N HIS A 49 -4.25 13.89 -21.97
CA HIS A 49 -4.46 13.08 -23.17
C HIS A 49 -3.28 12.13 -23.50
N LEU A 50 -2.57 11.66 -22.48
CA LEU A 50 -1.46 10.71 -22.63
C LEU A 50 -1.94 9.26 -22.79
N LEU A 51 -3.16 9.01 -22.32
CA LEU A 51 -3.95 7.81 -22.58
C LEU A 51 -5.36 8.25 -23.00
N SER A 52 -6.08 7.39 -23.71
CA SER A 52 -7.50 7.63 -23.96
C SER A 52 -8.27 7.59 -22.63
N GLU A 53 -9.36 8.34 -22.55
CA GLU A 53 -10.22 8.32 -21.36
C GLU A 53 -10.75 6.92 -21.06
N ASN A 54 -11.05 6.15 -22.12
CA ASN A 54 -11.51 4.77 -22.01
C ASN A 54 -10.43 3.85 -21.39
N ASP A 55 -9.17 3.96 -21.83
CA ASP A 55 -8.09 3.13 -21.30
C ASP A 55 -7.76 3.52 -19.85
N ALA A 56 -7.77 4.82 -19.54
CA ALA A 56 -7.57 5.31 -18.19
C ALA A 56 -8.67 4.80 -17.25
N GLU A 57 -9.93 4.80 -17.69
CA GLU A 57 -11.03 4.28 -16.89
C GLU A 57 -10.94 2.76 -16.70
N GLN A 58 -10.56 2.00 -17.74
CA GLN A 58 -10.32 0.57 -17.62
C GLN A 58 -9.21 0.25 -16.60
N LEU A 59 -8.08 0.99 -16.64
CA LEU A 59 -7.00 0.84 -15.67
C LEU A 59 -7.45 1.19 -14.25
N ARG A 60 -8.29 2.23 -14.10
CA ARG A 60 -8.85 2.63 -12.81
C ARG A 60 -9.69 1.52 -12.20
N VAL A 61 -10.61 0.95 -12.98
CA VAL A 61 -11.49 -0.14 -12.56
C VAL A 61 -10.68 -1.39 -12.22
N ALA A 62 -9.74 -1.77 -13.08
CA ALA A 62 -8.85 -2.91 -12.85
C ALA A 62 -8.04 -2.75 -11.55
N TYR A 63 -7.44 -1.58 -11.33
CA TYR A 63 -6.68 -1.28 -10.12
C TYR A 63 -7.53 -1.42 -8.85
N LEU A 64 -8.74 -0.85 -8.84
CA LEU A 64 -9.65 -0.92 -7.69
C LEU A 64 -10.08 -2.36 -7.40
N PHE A 65 -10.37 -3.14 -8.44
CA PHE A 65 -10.72 -4.55 -8.31
C PHE A 65 -9.56 -5.37 -7.71
N LEU A 66 -8.34 -5.19 -8.24
CA LEU A 66 -7.15 -5.88 -7.75
C LEU A 66 -6.81 -5.48 -6.30
N ARG A 67 -6.96 -4.21 -5.94
CA ARG A 67 -6.72 -3.72 -4.58
C ARG A 67 -7.71 -4.31 -3.57
N ARG A 68 -8.98 -4.51 -3.97
CA ARG A 68 -9.99 -5.20 -3.15
C ARG A 68 -9.62 -6.66 -2.97
N LEU A 69 -9.28 -7.37 -4.04
CA LEU A 69 -8.82 -8.76 -3.97
C LEU A 69 -7.59 -8.91 -3.08
N GLU A 70 -6.62 -8.00 -3.18
CA GLU A 70 -5.43 -8.02 -2.36
C GLU A 70 -5.76 -7.82 -0.87
N THR A 71 -6.63 -6.85 -0.57
CA THR A 71 -7.11 -6.59 0.79
C THR A 71 -7.84 -7.81 1.37
N CYS A 72 -8.74 -8.42 0.61
CA CYS A 72 -9.48 -9.62 1.00
C CYS A 72 -8.53 -10.80 1.25
N CYS A 73 -7.60 -11.05 0.33
CA CYS A 73 -6.59 -12.11 0.47
C CYS A 73 -5.76 -11.89 1.72
N LYS A 74 -5.22 -10.68 1.95
CA LYS A 74 -4.46 -10.34 3.17
C LYS A 74 -5.29 -10.57 4.44
N ALA A 75 -6.56 -10.18 4.46
CA ALA A 75 -7.43 -10.37 5.62
C ALA A 75 -7.61 -11.87 5.97
N LEU A 76 -7.73 -12.73 4.95
CA LEU A 76 -7.84 -14.18 5.13
C LEU A 76 -6.51 -14.81 5.59
N THR A 77 -5.36 -14.30 5.12
CA THR A 77 -4.04 -14.83 5.51
C THR A 77 -3.55 -14.28 6.85
N THR A 78 -4.12 -13.18 7.35
CA THR A 78 -3.76 -12.66 8.68
C THR A 78 -4.33 -13.54 9.80
N ASN A 79 -3.60 -14.59 10.17
CA ASN A 79 -3.61 -15.11 11.53
C ASN A 79 -2.93 -14.06 12.43
N LYS A 80 -3.65 -12.98 12.76
CA LYS A 80 -3.22 -12.12 13.87
C LYS A 80 -3.37 -12.98 15.14
N PRO A 81 -2.31 -13.28 15.91
CA PRO A 81 -2.55 -13.63 17.30
C PRO A 81 -3.29 -12.42 17.87
N ARG A 82 -4.56 -12.64 18.23
CA ARG A 82 -5.31 -11.72 19.08
C ARG A 82 -4.44 -11.54 20.32
N ARG A 83 -3.68 -10.45 20.38
CA ARG A 83 -3.09 -9.97 21.63
C ARG A 83 -4.25 -9.45 22.47
N PHE A 84 -5.01 -10.40 22.99
CA PHE A 84 -6.06 -10.22 23.97
C PHE A 84 -5.36 -9.95 25.31
N LEU A 85 -5.79 -8.88 25.98
CA LEU A 85 -5.57 -8.54 27.38
C LEU A 85 -4.14 -8.54 27.96
N LEU A 86 -3.61 -7.35 28.19
CA LEU A 86 -3.32 -6.85 29.53
C LEU A 86 -3.74 -5.38 29.52
N MET A 87 -5.03 -5.09 29.70
CA MET A 87 -5.59 -4.66 30.98
C MET A 87 -4.63 -3.76 31.76
N SER A 88 -4.93 -2.46 31.73
CA SER A 88 -4.75 -1.49 32.80
C SER A 88 -3.96 -1.97 34.02
N LEU A 89 -2.77 -1.45 34.21
CA LEU A 89 -2.33 -0.92 35.50
C LEU A 89 -1.13 0.00 35.27
N THR A 90 -1.37 1.25 35.61
CA THR A 90 -0.45 2.36 35.83
C THR A 90 0.92 1.92 36.34
N VAL A 91 1.96 1.98 35.50
CA VAL A 91 3.34 1.93 36.00
C VAL A 91 4.17 3.02 35.31
N ARG A 92 3.94 4.25 35.75
CA ARG A 92 4.87 5.38 35.58
C ARG A 92 5.86 5.48 36.76
N GLY A 93 6.03 4.42 37.55
CA GLY A 93 6.72 4.49 38.85
C GLY A 93 7.58 3.30 39.29
N TRP A 94 8.01 2.39 38.42
CA TRP A 94 8.84 1.22 38.82
C TRP A 94 10.23 1.12 38.18
N ARG A 95 10.72 2.19 37.55
CA ARG A 95 12.08 2.20 36.97
C ARG A 95 13.21 2.32 38.01
N GLY A 96 12.89 2.53 39.29
CA GLY A 96 13.87 2.76 40.37
C GLY A 96 14.03 1.66 41.43
N ARG A 97 13.31 0.53 41.35
CA ARG A 97 13.31 -0.51 42.40
C ARG A 97 13.91 -1.87 41.97
N TRP A 98 14.36 -2.00 40.72
CA TRP A 98 14.98 -3.25 40.24
C TRP A 98 16.49 -3.35 40.51
N THR A 99 17.15 -2.26 40.92
CA THR A 99 18.59 -2.24 41.24
C THR A 99 18.94 -2.68 42.67
N LEU A 100 17.94 -2.89 43.53
CA LEU A 100 18.14 -3.25 44.95
C LEU A 100 17.85 -4.73 45.28
N LEU A 101 17.49 -5.56 44.27
CA LEU A 101 17.17 -6.99 44.49
C LEU A 101 18.12 -7.96 43.78
N THR A 102 19.17 -7.48 43.12
CA THR A 102 20.28 -8.34 42.68
C THR A 102 21.53 -7.96 43.47
N GLY A 103 21.58 -8.43 44.72
CA GLY A 103 22.83 -8.53 45.46
C GLY A 103 23.79 -9.44 44.70
N ARG A 104 24.85 -8.86 44.15
CA ARG A 104 26.11 -9.56 43.92
C ARG A 104 27.19 -8.79 44.66
N ASN A 105 27.70 -9.48 45.68
CA ASN A 105 29.06 -9.32 46.18
C ASN A 105 30.05 -9.60 45.04
#